data_AF-A0A6A6XCQ1-F1
#
_entry.id   AF-A0A6A6XCQ1-F1
#
_cell.length_a   1.000
_cell.length_b   1.000
_cell.length_c   1.000
_cell.angle_alpha   90.00
_cell.angle_beta   90.00
_cell.angle_gamma   90.00
#
_symmetry.space_group_name_H-M   'P 1'
#
loop_
_entity.id
_entity.type
_entity.pdbx_description
1 polymer ?
#
loop_
_entity_poly.entity_id
_entity_poly.type
_entity_poly.pdbx_seq_one_letter_code
_entity_poly.pdbx_strand_id
1 'polypeptide(L)'
;MAIDFYPPAAITKEQIKDVAKGVRDLCSAGPSRLIDSMDGCTSKINWYISQKAKFNKHMTAIGGQLSMYFDDSNSLVERRPIAQEPRDQACGLIACHIIFGAQSTIPDTFTLIISTVQYKWDIVLPTPTTSFNYKPRMWVQGVCNLLATLSKPPWTKPLNWSLQMTLQGEERIPYHLYVQSYAVQPRSSSQPSSFPEFNQLPAELQLRILTFCSAPTLYRIMRTSSMLRIEAAKLFWADQNTYYLIEAYWLFGGGHSGYTCYDLSFMAYVQNVEIEYDVIAEDKIGPVRDDVLEIDYEKARDFWKTFKTRFPRAKTVVVNQNWESVSIRQQDDDEPVACCLKVLIEVCPVEIDVFAFVLVEVGSGGCKRTALPVANNWHRVLYQLTKGGGWKKVTTSGFERKTILIPPKRFHGPVGEFEAQKHEGSRIHLQQIGLGALAIEALDRYYFDKEDPEPFHCPVSGCDVYFEKAGQWTQHAAEAHSIHSLTKSGFDILPTALQHIFEERKNSLERESEAVGRKFRKIYNDWNEEGGKKRKELERGWIYQLENDEAWYTGTKGTESKLWEWFTTVMDPTWVGQ
;
A
#
# COMPACT_ATOMS: atom_id res chain seq x y z
N MET A 1 14.49 -4.42 48.34
CA MET A 1 14.59 -3.02 47.89
C MET A 1 13.24 -2.69 47.28
N ALA A 2 12.36 -2.06 48.06
CA ALA A 2 10.98 -1.74 47.68
C ALA A 2 10.92 -0.26 47.31
N ILE A 3 10.23 0.06 46.20
CA ILE A 3 9.96 1.43 45.78
C ILE A 3 8.45 1.59 45.84
N ASP A 4 7.99 2.36 46.83
CA ASP A 4 6.62 2.84 46.93
C ASP A 4 6.44 4.07 46.03
N PHE A 5 5.33 4.13 45.28
CA PHE A 5 4.91 5.32 44.55
C PHE A 5 3.74 5.99 45.26
N TYR A 6 3.94 7.25 45.65
CA TYR A 6 2.88 8.17 46.05
C TYR A 6 2.41 8.98 44.82
N PRO A 7 1.10 9.18 44.59
CA PRO A 7 0.61 10.13 43.60
C PRO A 7 0.59 11.56 44.19
N PRO A 8 0.91 12.60 43.40
CA PRO A 8 0.70 13.98 43.84
C PRO A 8 -0.77 14.38 43.67
N ALA A 9 -1.45 14.69 44.78
CA ALA A 9 -2.70 15.42 44.78
C ALA A 9 -2.44 16.91 45.05
N ALA A 10 -3.03 17.81 44.25
CA ALA A 10 -3.67 19.06 44.68
C ALA A 10 -3.83 20.05 43.49
N ILE A 11 -4.91 19.92 42.73
CA ILE A 11 -5.49 21.10 42.06
C ILE A 11 -6.30 21.82 43.13
N THR A 12 -6.00 23.10 43.35
CA THR A 12 -6.64 23.87 44.41
C THR A 12 -8.08 24.21 44.05
N LYS A 13 -8.96 24.22 45.05
CA LYS A 13 -10.40 24.56 44.95
C LYS A 13 -10.68 25.89 44.22
N GLU A 14 -9.71 26.81 44.19
CA GLU A 14 -9.80 28.09 43.49
C GLU A 14 -9.64 27.95 41.96
N GLN A 15 -8.83 27.01 41.46
CA GLN A 15 -8.68 26.76 40.02
C GLN A 15 -9.96 26.16 39.40
N ILE A 16 -10.69 25.36 40.17
CA ILE A 16 -11.99 24.81 39.76
C ILE A 16 -13.07 25.91 39.71
N LYS A 17 -13.00 26.92 40.59
CA LYS A 17 -13.92 28.07 40.57
C LYS A 17 -13.68 28.97 39.35
N ASP A 18 -12.44 29.14 38.93
CA ASP A 18 -12.13 29.96 37.75
C ASP A 18 -12.55 29.29 36.44
N VAL A 19 -12.46 27.96 36.34
CA VAL A 19 -13.06 27.21 35.23
C VAL A 19 -14.59 27.32 35.25
N ALA A 20 -15.22 27.31 36.43
CA ALA A 20 -16.66 27.45 36.57
C ALA A 20 -17.21 28.85 36.26
N LYS A 21 -16.42 29.93 36.41
CA LYS A 21 -16.82 31.29 36.02
C LYS A 21 -17.05 31.45 34.51
N GLY A 22 -16.46 30.58 33.69
CA GLY A 22 -16.64 30.55 32.24
C GLY A 22 -17.96 29.91 31.77
N VAL A 23 -18.73 29.29 32.66
CA VAL A 23 -19.94 28.52 32.30
C VAL A 23 -21.15 29.16 32.98
N ARG A 24 -21.91 29.98 32.25
CA ARG A 24 -22.99 30.80 32.83
C ARG A 24 -24.27 30.06 33.21
N ASP A 25 -24.42 28.75 32.99
CA ASP A 25 -25.67 28.03 33.28
C ASP A 25 -25.43 26.62 33.86
N LEU A 26 -24.94 26.55 35.10
CA LEU A 26 -25.09 25.35 35.93
C LEU A 26 -26.02 25.65 37.10
N CYS A 27 -26.99 24.77 37.36
CA CYS A 27 -27.82 24.89 38.56
C CYS A 27 -26.94 24.73 39.82
N SER A 28 -27.33 25.38 40.91
CA SER A 28 -26.55 25.47 42.16
C SER A 28 -26.20 24.13 42.81
N ALA A 29 -26.84 23.04 42.40
CA ALA A 29 -26.59 21.68 42.92
C ALA A 29 -25.62 20.84 42.06
N GLY A 30 -25.22 21.32 40.87
CA GLY A 30 -24.33 20.59 39.95
C GLY A 30 -22.91 20.40 40.49
N PRO A 31 -22.25 21.44 41.03
CA PRO A 31 -20.89 21.33 41.55
C PRO A 31 -20.74 20.38 42.74
N SER A 32 -21.75 20.30 43.63
CA SER A 32 -21.70 19.40 44.79
C SER A 32 -21.76 17.92 44.40
N ARG A 33 -22.50 17.56 43.34
CA ARG A 33 -22.61 16.16 42.87
C ARG A 33 -21.33 15.63 42.20
N LEU A 34 -20.52 16.53 41.65
CA LEU A 34 -19.22 16.19 41.05
C LEU A 34 -18.13 15.95 42.10
N ILE A 35 -18.27 16.53 43.29
CA ILE A 35 -17.29 16.44 44.37
C ILE A 35 -17.53 15.19 45.25
N ASP A 36 -18.79 14.78 45.45
CA ASP A 36 -19.14 13.66 46.35
C ASP A 36 -19.10 12.26 45.69
N SER A 37 -18.86 12.17 44.38
CA SER A 37 -18.80 10.91 43.63
C SER A 37 -17.36 10.37 43.58
N MET A 38 -16.99 9.47 44.50
CA MET A 38 -15.66 8.82 44.47
C MET A 38 -15.47 7.80 43.33
N ASP A 39 -16.51 7.47 42.56
CA ASP A 39 -16.40 6.55 41.41
C ASP A 39 -16.55 7.31 40.09
N GLY A 40 -15.46 7.39 39.33
CA GLY A 40 -15.44 7.94 37.98
C GLY A 40 -16.20 7.05 37.00
N CYS A 41 -17.47 7.36 36.73
CA CYS A 41 -18.22 6.78 35.62
C CYS A 41 -19.13 7.82 34.95
N THR A 42 -18.77 8.20 33.72
CA THR A 42 -19.45 9.19 32.86
C THR A 42 -20.74 8.67 32.20
N SER A 43 -21.26 7.51 32.62
CA SER A 43 -22.40 6.84 31.98
C SER A 43 -23.79 7.34 32.42
N LYS A 44 -23.89 8.38 33.26
CA LYS A 44 -25.17 8.88 33.80
C LYS A 44 -25.41 10.39 33.64
N ILE A 45 -24.99 10.99 32.54
CA ILE A 45 -25.43 12.35 32.19
C ILE A 45 -26.32 12.28 30.95
N ASN A 46 -27.63 12.41 31.15
CA ASN A 46 -28.58 12.65 30.06
C ASN A 46 -28.51 14.13 29.65
N TRP A 47 -28.22 14.38 28.38
CA TRP A 47 -28.10 15.73 27.83
C TRP A 47 -29.46 16.44 27.79
N TYR A 48 -29.50 17.70 28.24
CA TYR A 48 -30.68 18.55 28.20
C TYR A 48 -30.47 19.64 27.13
N ILE A 49 -31.41 19.77 26.19
CA ILE A 49 -31.41 20.87 25.20
C ILE A 49 -32.25 22.02 25.74
N SER A 50 -31.65 23.20 25.84
CA SER A 50 -32.31 24.44 26.30
C SER A 50 -33.44 24.89 25.38
N GLN A 51 -34.60 25.23 25.96
CA GLN A 51 -35.79 25.71 25.24
C GLN A 51 -35.60 27.06 24.51
N LYS A 52 -34.47 27.74 24.64
CA LYS A 52 -34.19 28.99 23.92
C LYS A 52 -33.72 28.82 22.47
N ALA A 53 -33.49 27.60 22.00
CA ALA A 53 -33.14 27.32 20.61
C ALA A 53 -34.34 27.23 19.65
N LYS A 54 -35.55 27.64 20.08
CA LYS A 54 -36.79 27.44 19.30
C LYS A 54 -37.36 28.69 18.61
N PHE A 55 -36.72 29.86 18.70
CA PHE A 55 -37.24 31.06 18.02
C PHE A 55 -36.16 31.89 17.33
N ASN A 56 -36.25 31.89 15.99
CA ASN A 56 -35.59 32.79 15.06
C ASN A 56 -35.93 34.25 15.34
N LYS A 57 -34.89 35.10 15.45
CA LYS A 57 -34.78 36.49 14.94
C LYS A 57 -33.67 37.21 15.72
N HIS A 58 -32.43 37.12 15.25
CA HIS A 58 -31.43 38.13 15.60
C HIS A 58 -30.45 38.36 14.44
N MET A 59 -30.35 39.63 14.04
CA MET A 59 -29.64 40.19 12.89
C MET A 59 -28.10 40.24 13.07
N THR A 60 -27.50 39.17 13.58
CA THR A 60 -26.05 39.06 13.79
C THR A 60 -25.46 37.73 13.28
N ALA A 61 -26.22 36.97 12.49
CA ALA A 61 -25.79 35.71 11.88
C ALA A 61 -25.47 35.83 10.37
N ILE A 62 -24.86 36.94 9.95
CA ILE A 62 -24.24 37.07 8.62
C ILE A 62 -22.87 37.73 8.83
N GLY A 63 -21.80 37.00 8.51
CA GLY A 63 -20.42 37.46 8.65
C GLY A 63 -19.73 36.90 9.89
N GLY A 64 -19.41 35.61 9.88
CA GLY A 64 -18.61 34.96 10.92
C GLY A 64 -17.18 35.49 10.93
N GLN A 65 -16.94 36.57 11.69
CA GLN A 65 -15.64 36.93 12.23
C GLN A 65 -15.88 37.56 13.62
N LEU A 66 -15.50 36.83 14.66
CA LEU A 66 -15.43 37.36 16.02
C LEU A 66 -13.97 37.79 16.26
N SER A 67 -13.69 39.09 16.16
CA SER A 67 -12.38 39.64 16.53
C SER A 67 -12.30 39.70 18.06
N MET A 68 -11.32 39.01 18.64
CA MET A 68 -10.93 39.22 20.04
C MET A 68 -9.83 40.29 20.08
N TYR A 69 -10.06 41.35 20.84
CA TYR A 69 -9.04 42.32 21.23
C TYR A 69 -8.49 41.94 22.60
N PHE A 70 -7.17 41.95 22.73
CA PHE A 70 -6.48 42.08 24.00
C PHE A 70 -6.05 43.55 24.14
N ASP A 71 -6.55 44.26 25.14
CA ASP A 71 -5.76 45.33 25.77
C ASP A 71 -4.62 44.63 26.55
N ASP A 72 -3.39 45.12 26.62
CA ASP A 72 -2.91 46.50 26.54
C ASP A 72 -1.93 46.73 25.38
N SER A 73 -2.30 47.57 24.41
CA SER A 73 -1.32 48.44 23.73
C SER A 73 -2.02 49.59 23.00
N ASN A 74 -1.82 50.80 23.52
CA ASN A 74 -2.12 52.05 22.82
C ASN A 74 -1.26 52.19 21.55
N SER A 75 -1.84 52.01 20.37
CA SER A 75 -1.39 52.74 19.18
C SER A 75 -2.49 52.81 18.12
N LEU A 76 -2.91 54.04 17.84
CA LEU A 76 -3.76 54.45 16.72
C LEU A 76 -3.08 54.10 15.39
N VAL A 77 -3.81 53.47 14.46
CA VAL A 77 -3.51 53.59 13.02
C VAL A 77 -4.81 53.85 12.27
N GLU A 78 -4.86 55.02 11.63
CA GLU A 78 -5.91 55.53 10.75
C GLU A 78 -6.25 54.56 9.60
N ARG A 79 -7.55 54.41 9.30
CA ARG A 79 -8.03 53.94 7.98
C ARG A 79 -8.56 55.14 7.20
N ARG A 80 -8.11 55.30 5.94
CA ARG A 80 -8.79 56.09 4.90
C ARG A 80 -9.74 55.18 4.09
N PRO A 81 -10.86 55.71 3.55
CA PRO A 81 -11.85 54.92 2.82
C PRO A 81 -11.51 54.83 1.32
N ILE A 82 -11.85 53.70 0.70
CA ILE A 82 -12.01 53.59 -0.75
C ILE A 82 -13.47 53.24 -1.05
N ALA A 83 -13.96 53.89 -2.11
CA ALA A 83 -15.34 54.05 -2.54
C ALA A 83 -16.03 52.77 -3.03
N GLN A 84 -17.37 52.82 -2.98
CA GLN A 84 -18.32 51.88 -3.56
C GLN A 84 -18.57 52.15 -5.05
N GLU A 85 -18.87 51.05 -5.78
CA GLU A 85 -19.91 50.84 -6.83
C GLU A 85 -19.40 50.01 -8.04
N PRO A 86 -20.28 49.36 -8.84
CA PRO A 86 -21.30 48.38 -8.45
C PRO A 86 -21.28 47.10 -9.34
N ARG A 87 -22.30 46.27 -9.08
CA ARG A 87 -22.59 44.88 -9.49
C ARG A 87 -22.68 44.59 -11.00
N ASP A 88 -22.44 43.32 -11.34
CA ASP A 88 -23.30 42.36 -12.09
C ASP A 88 -22.41 41.13 -12.45
N GLN A 89 -22.76 39.84 -12.43
CA GLN A 89 -24.01 39.09 -12.51
C GLN A 89 -23.80 37.64 -11.98
N ALA A 90 -24.85 37.10 -11.36
CA ALA A 90 -25.37 35.72 -11.36
C ALA A 90 -24.44 34.48 -11.50
N CYS A 91 -24.42 33.63 -10.45
CA CYS A 91 -24.53 32.17 -10.59
C CYS A 91 -25.02 31.51 -9.27
N GLY A 92 -25.86 30.48 -9.40
CA GLY A 92 -26.70 29.92 -8.35
C GLY A 92 -25.97 29.18 -7.22
N LEU A 93 -26.46 29.39 -6.01
CA LEU A 93 -26.03 28.73 -4.77
C LEU A 93 -26.98 27.58 -4.43
N ILE A 94 -26.46 26.35 -4.43
CA ILE A 94 -27.00 25.24 -3.65
C ILE A 94 -26.30 25.30 -2.29
N ALA A 95 -27.05 25.63 -1.25
CA ALA A 95 -26.56 25.67 0.13
C ALA A 95 -26.75 24.30 0.80
N CYS A 96 -25.67 23.62 1.13
CA CYS A 96 -25.66 22.54 2.12
C CYS A 96 -25.02 23.07 3.41
N HIS A 97 -25.80 23.12 4.49
CA HIS A 97 -25.31 23.36 5.84
C HIS A 97 -24.72 22.07 6.41
N ILE A 98 -23.43 22.08 6.74
CA ILE A 98 -22.82 21.13 7.67
C ILE A 98 -22.21 21.94 8.80
N ILE A 99 -22.69 21.71 10.03
CA ILE A 99 -22.19 22.33 11.26
C ILE A 99 -21.10 21.41 11.81
N PHE A 100 -19.87 21.91 11.92
CA PHE A 100 -18.81 21.28 12.72
C PHE A 100 -18.68 22.01 14.06
N GLY A 101 -18.93 21.29 15.16
CA GLY A 101 -18.52 21.70 16.49
C GLY A 101 -17.09 21.25 16.74
N ALA A 102 -16.20 22.20 17.02
CA ALA A 102 -14.83 21.94 17.42
C ALA A 102 -14.75 21.74 18.94
N GLN A 103 -14.03 20.71 19.38
CA GLN A 103 -13.35 20.76 20.68
C GLN A 103 -12.03 19.99 20.63
N SER A 104 -10.98 20.76 20.94
CA SER A 104 -9.59 20.36 21.06
C SER A 104 -9.34 19.67 22.40
N THR A 105 -8.75 18.48 22.36
CA THR A 105 -7.72 17.99 23.28
C THR A 105 -7.22 16.67 22.70
N ILE A 106 -6.07 16.72 22.01
CA ILE A 106 -5.45 15.54 21.39
C ILE A 106 -4.30 15.09 22.30
N PRO A 107 -4.35 13.83 22.77
CA PRO A 107 -3.19 12.98 22.70
C PRO A 107 -3.50 11.75 21.82
N ASP A 108 -2.51 11.38 21.00
CA ASP A 108 -2.32 10.04 20.42
C ASP A 108 -3.40 9.47 19.47
N THR A 109 -3.83 10.26 18.48
CA THR A 109 -4.63 9.76 17.33
C THR A 109 -3.84 9.68 16.00
N PHE A 110 -2.56 10.03 15.99
CA PHE A 110 -1.77 10.17 14.75
C PHE A 110 -1.21 8.85 14.18
N THR A 111 -1.05 7.80 14.98
CA THR A 111 -0.50 6.51 14.51
C THR A 111 -1.46 5.80 13.55
N LEU A 112 -2.78 5.97 13.74
CA LEU A 112 -3.79 5.41 12.84
C LEU A 112 -3.83 6.15 11.48
N ILE A 113 -3.56 7.46 11.49
CA ILE A 113 -3.47 8.29 10.28
C ILE A 113 -2.28 7.84 9.42
N ILE A 114 -1.10 7.57 9.99
CA ILE A 114 0.06 7.12 9.18
C ILE A 114 -0.26 5.82 8.43
N SER A 115 -0.91 4.83 9.05
CA SER A 115 -1.28 3.57 8.35
C SER A 115 -2.35 3.73 7.27
N THR A 116 -3.35 4.60 7.51
CA THR A 116 -4.43 4.89 6.53
C THR A 116 -3.92 5.76 5.38
N VAL A 117 -2.94 6.61 5.68
CA VAL A 117 -2.27 7.47 4.70
C VAL A 117 -1.25 6.63 3.91
N GLN A 118 -0.63 5.57 4.45
CA GLN A 118 0.17 4.56 3.69
C GLN A 118 -0.60 3.76 2.68
N TYR A 119 -1.83 3.41 3.02
CA TYR A 119 -2.77 2.86 2.06
C TYR A 119 -3.05 3.82 0.88
N LYS A 120 -2.96 5.15 1.10
CA LYS A 120 -3.08 6.19 0.06
C LYS A 120 -1.75 6.62 -0.56
N TRP A 121 -0.63 6.41 0.12
CA TRP A 121 0.72 6.70 -0.37
C TRP A 121 1.05 5.82 -1.58
N ASP A 122 0.54 4.58 -1.61
CA ASP A 122 0.71 3.62 -2.73
C ASP A 122 -0.44 3.65 -3.74
N ILE A 123 -1.60 4.22 -3.39
CA ILE A 123 -2.72 4.45 -4.33
C ILE A 123 -3.40 5.78 -4.01
N VAL A 124 -3.04 6.84 -4.74
CA VAL A 124 -3.80 8.09 -4.76
C VAL A 124 -5.04 7.87 -5.62
N LEU A 125 -6.05 7.20 -5.08
CA LEU A 125 -7.39 7.25 -5.66
C LEU A 125 -7.98 8.63 -5.34
N PRO A 126 -8.44 9.42 -6.33
CA PRO A 126 -9.49 10.37 -6.05
C PRO A 126 -10.69 9.54 -5.59
N THR A 127 -11.08 9.67 -4.32
CA THR A 127 -12.38 9.15 -3.88
C THR A 127 -13.46 9.81 -4.72
N PRO A 128 -14.26 9.06 -5.51
CA PRO A 128 -15.43 9.63 -6.12
C PRO A 128 -16.34 10.14 -5.00
N THR A 129 -16.73 11.40 -5.07
CA THR A 129 -17.61 12.07 -4.10
C THR A 129 -19.04 11.52 -4.09
N THR A 130 -19.31 10.46 -4.85
CA THR A 130 -20.55 9.68 -4.82
C THR A 130 -20.34 8.43 -3.98
N SER A 131 -20.97 8.38 -2.81
CA SER A 131 -20.98 7.21 -1.93
C SER A 131 -21.70 6.03 -2.59
N PHE A 132 -21.01 5.29 -3.46
CA PHE A 132 -21.45 3.97 -3.87
C PHE A 132 -21.16 3.00 -2.72
N ASN A 133 -22.18 2.27 -2.25
CA ASN A 133 -22.11 1.21 -1.25
C ASN A 133 -21.28 0.00 -1.78
N TYR A 134 -19.96 0.17 -1.97
CA TYR A 134 -19.01 -0.88 -2.31
C TYR A 134 -18.51 -1.59 -1.03
N LYS A 135 -19.33 -2.47 -0.45
CA LYS A 135 -18.91 -3.56 0.48
C LYS A 135 -19.71 -4.79 0.06
N PRO A 136 -19.18 -6.04 -0.09
CA PRO A 136 -17.90 -6.65 0.31
C PRO A 136 -17.14 -7.34 -0.86
N ARG A 137 -17.36 -6.95 -2.12
CA ARG A 137 -16.82 -7.69 -3.30
C ARG A 137 -15.29 -7.74 -3.40
N MET A 138 -14.60 -6.72 -2.90
CA MET A 138 -13.14 -6.57 -3.08
C MET A 138 -12.34 -7.69 -2.43
N TRP A 139 -12.85 -8.29 -1.34
CA TRP A 139 -12.09 -9.30 -0.61
C TRP A 139 -12.13 -10.69 -1.29
N VAL A 140 -13.22 -11.03 -1.99
CA VAL A 140 -13.36 -12.33 -2.69
C VAL A 140 -12.27 -12.51 -3.77
N GLN A 141 -11.81 -11.41 -4.36
CA GLN A 141 -10.79 -11.40 -5.43
C GLN A 141 -9.39 -11.78 -4.90
N GLY A 142 -9.06 -11.39 -3.67
CA GLY A 142 -7.75 -11.65 -3.08
C GLY A 142 -7.56 -13.09 -2.57
N VAL A 143 -8.65 -13.86 -2.42
CA VAL A 143 -8.60 -15.21 -1.83
C VAL A 143 -7.72 -16.15 -2.63
N CYS A 144 -7.87 -16.16 -3.97
CA CYS A 144 -7.11 -17.06 -4.83
C CYS A 144 -5.59 -16.80 -4.80
N ASN A 145 -5.20 -15.53 -4.76
CA ASN A 145 -3.81 -15.09 -4.65
C ASN A 145 -3.25 -15.42 -3.26
N LEU A 146 -4.00 -15.16 -2.19
CA LEU A 146 -3.61 -15.51 -0.84
C LEU A 146 -3.36 -17.03 -0.72
N LEU A 147 -4.26 -17.86 -1.23
CA LEU A 147 -4.12 -19.31 -1.24
C LEU A 147 -2.95 -19.81 -2.11
N ALA A 148 -2.55 -19.05 -3.12
CA ALA A 148 -1.36 -19.35 -3.92
C ALA A 148 -0.07 -18.98 -3.18
N THR A 149 -0.10 -17.94 -2.34
CA THR A 149 1.04 -17.48 -1.53
C THR A 149 1.27 -18.33 -0.28
N LEU A 150 0.20 -18.79 0.38
CA LEU A 150 0.30 -19.58 1.62
C LEU A 150 0.90 -20.96 1.37
N SER A 151 1.81 -21.37 2.25
CA SER A 151 2.44 -22.70 2.14
C SER A 151 1.41 -23.79 2.42
N LYS A 152 1.40 -24.82 1.57
CA LYS A 152 0.50 -25.97 1.73
C LYS A 152 1.21 -27.13 2.46
N PRO A 153 0.49 -27.94 3.24
CA PRO A 153 1.05 -29.13 3.87
C PRO A 153 1.48 -30.18 2.81
N PRO A 154 2.48 -31.03 3.10
CA PRO A 154 3.32 -31.01 4.29
C PRO A 154 4.30 -29.82 4.27
N TRP A 155 4.40 -29.12 5.39
CA TRP A 155 5.25 -27.94 5.48
C TRP A 155 6.72 -28.34 5.68
N THR A 156 7.56 -28.02 4.70
CA THR A 156 9.00 -28.39 4.74
C THR A 156 9.92 -27.22 5.05
N LYS A 157 9.37 -26.00 5.14
CA LYS A 157 10.12 -24.76 5.34
C LYS A 157 9.60 -24.02 6.58
N PRO A 158 10.46 -23.29 7.32
CA PRO A 158 10.00 -22.43 8.41
C PRO A 158 9.11 -21.29 7.87
N LEU A 159 8.37 -20.64 8.78
CA LEU A 159 7.60 -19.43 8.46
C LEU A 159 8.53 -18.34 7.89
N ASN A 160 8.11 -17.71 6.80
CA ASN A 160 8.86 -16.61 6.18
C ASN A 160 8.53 -15.28 6.87
N TRP A 161 9.21 -14.96 7.97
CA TRP A 161 9.03 -13.69 8.70
C TRP A 161 9.34 -12.41 7.90
N SER A 162 9.90 -12.57 6.70
CA SER A 162 10.18 -11.47 5.76
C SER A 162 9.15 -11.38 4.64
N LEU A 163 8.05 -12.16 4.69
CA LEU A 163 6.98 -12.16 3.71
C LEU A 163 6.46 -10.73 3.49
N GLN A 164 6.55 -10.27 2.25
CA GLN A 164 5.91 -9.05 1.78
C GLN A 164 4.76 -9.47 0.87
N MET A 165 3.59 -8.92 1.12
CA MET A 165 2.37 -9.33 0.42
C MET A 165 1.50 -8.13 0.11
N THR A 166 0.87 -8.13 -1.06
CA THR A 166 -0.15 -7.12 -1.41
C THR A 166 -1.44 -7.37 -0.64
N LEU A 167 -2.33 -6.38 -0.64
CA LEU A 167 -3.68 -6.53 -0.09
C LEU A 167 -4.49 -7.61 -0.80
N GLN A 168 -4.20 -7.85 -2.07
CA GLN A 168 -4.77 -8.90 -2.88
C GLN A 168 -4.13 -10.26 -2.59
N GLY A 169 -3.18 -10.38 -1.66
CA GLY A 169 -2.58 -11.65 -1.28
C GLY A 169 -1.42 -12.13 -2.16
N GLU A 170 -0.87 -11.29 -3.05
CA GLU A 170 0.26 -11.67 -3.91
C GLU A 170 1.59 -11.47 -3.17
N GLU A 171 2.43 -12.52 -3.12
CA GLU A 171 3.79 -12.42 -2.59
C GLU A 171 4.67 -11.49 -3.44
N ARG A 172 5.45 -10.66 -2.75
CA ARG A 172 6.51 -9.83 -3.33
C ARG A 172 7.83 -10.21 -2.67
N ILE A 173 8.83 -10.55 -3.46
CA ILE A 173 10.15 -10.95 -2.93
C ILE A 173 11.12 -9.80 -3.17
N PRO A 174 11.61 -9.11 -2.12
CA PRO A 174 12.69 -8.14 -2.28
C PRO A 174 13.91 -8.76 -2.97
N TYR A 175 14.50 -8.04 -3.92
CA TYR A 175 15.67 -8.53 -4.65
C TYR A 175 16.78 -9.05 -3.74
N HIS A 176 17.06 -8.35 -2.64
CA HIS A 176 18.11 -8.77 -1.70
C HIS A 176 17.81 -10.11 -1.04
N LEU A 177 16.54 -10.46 -0.79
CA LEU A 177 16.18 -11.80 -0.31
C LEU A 177 16.37 -12.82 -1.46
N TYR A 178 15.92 -12.50 -2.67
CA TYR A 178 16.05 -13.39 -3.83
C TYR A 178 17.50 -13.83 -4.12
N VAL A 179 18.47 -12.91 -3.97
CA VAL A 179 19.90 -13.21 -4.19
C VAL A 179 20.65 -13.66 -2.93
N GLN A 180 19.98 -13.70 -1.76
CA GLN A 180 20.56 -14.22 -0.53
C GLN A 180 20.25 -15.71 -0.36
N SER A 181 21.25 -16.47 0.10
CA SER A 181 21.09 -17.89 0.40
C SER A 181 20.53 -18.04 1.81
N TYR A 182 19.20 -18.15 1.98
CA TYR A 182 18.59 -18.45 3.29
C TYR A 182 18.90 -19.86 3.78
N ALA A 183 19.31 -20.77 2.90
CA ALA A 183 19.73 -22.12 3.24
C ALA A 183 21.16 -22.15 3.82
N VAL A 184 21.53 -21.20 4.67
CA VAL A 184 22.62 -21.45 5.62
C VAL A 184 22.00 -22.27 6.73
N GLN A 185 21.82 -23.57 6.48
CA GLN A 185 21.99 -24.54 7.57
C GLN A 185 23.26 -24.09 8.29
N PRO A 186 23.25 -23.88 9.62
CA PRO A 186 24.45 -23.51 10.35
C PRO A 186 25.51 -24.54 9.98
N ARG A 187 26.45 -24.15 9.11
CA ARG A 187 27.53 -25.01 8.69
C ARG A 187 28.20 -25.40 9.98
N SER A 188 28.18 -26.68 10.33
CA SER A 188 29.06 -27.18 11.38
C SER A 188 30.44 -26.65 11.05
N SER A 189 31.04 -25.91 11.98
CA SER A 189 32.16 -24.98 11.78
C SER A 189 33.47 -25.59 11.27
N SER A 190 33.46 -26.83 10.80
CA SER A 190 34.63 -27.65 10.53
C SER A 190 35.00 -27.84 9.06
N GLN A 191 34.21 -27.36 8.08
CA GLN A 191 34.61 -27.49 6.67
C GLN A 191 34.56 -26.17 5.88
N PRO A 192 35.73 -25.62 5.48
CA PRO A 192 35.79 -24.65 4.42
C PRO A 192 35.38 -25.36 3.12
N SER A 193 34.12 -25.23 2.73
CA SER A 193 33.65 -25.64 1.41
C SER A 193 34.08 -24.61 0.38
N SER A 194 35.39 -24.47 0.19
CA SER A 194 35.92 -24.11 -1.12
C SER A 194 35.85 -25.37 -1.97
N PHE A 195 35.35 -25.25 -3.20
CA PHE A 195 35.48 -26.28 -4.23
C PHE A 195 36.58 -25.82 -5.19
N PRO A 196 37.87 -25.89 -4.77
CA PRO A 196 38.98 -25.35 -5.56
C PRO A 196 39.12 -26.07 -6.91
N GLU A 197 38.60 -27.29 -7.04
CA GLU A 197 38.60 -28.06 -8.28
C GLU A 197 37.69 -27.46 -9.36
N PHE A 198 36.73 -26.59 -9.03
CA PHE A 198 35.81 -26.01 -10.01
C PHE A 198 36.56 -25.38 -11.20
N ASN A 199 37.58 -24.58 -10.90
CA ASN A 199 38.36 -23.88 -11.91
C ASN A 199 39.27 -24.81 -12.72
N GLN A 200 39.48 -26.05 -12.25
CA GLN A 200 40.26 -27.07 -12.96
C GLN A 200 39.40 -27.93 -13.89
N LEU A 201 38.07 -27.82 -13.79
CA LEU A 201 37.17 -28.55 -14.68
C LEU A 201 37.25 -27.98 -16.11
N PRO A 202 37.08 -28.82 -17.15
CA PRO A 202 36.82 -28.37 -18.51
C PRO A 202 35.68 -27.34 -18.56
N ALA A 203 35.78 -26.37 -19.50
CA ALA A 203 34.83 -25.28 -19.61
C ALA A 203 33.39 -25.79 -19.78
N GLU A 204 33.19 -26.87 -20.52
CA GLU A 204 31.89 -27.51 -20.74
C GLU A 204 31.26 -27.99 -19.44
N LEU A 205 32.06 -28.57 -18.53
CA LEU A 205 31.59 -29.01 -17.22
C LEU A 205 31.30 -27.82 -16.30
N GLN A 206 32.14 -26.77 -16.35
CA GLN A 206 31.86 -25.55 -15.59
C GLN A 206 30.52 -24.93 -16.01
N LEU A 207 30.28 -24.79 -17.32
CA LEU A 207 29.03 -24.25 -17.86
C LEU A 207 27.83 -25.12 -17.51
N ARG A 208 27.96 -26.44 -17.61
CA ARG A 208 26.91 -27.39 -17.20
C ARG A 208 26.60 -27.29 -15.71
N ILE A 209 27.59 -27.06 -14.85
CA ILE A 209 27.34 -26.86 -13.41
C ILE A 209 26.57 -25.55 -13.18
N LEU A 210 26.89 -24.49 -13.92
CA LEU A 210 26.16 -23.22 -13.79
C LEU A 210 24.66 -23.39 -14.09
N THR A 211 24.26 -24.25 -15.02
CA THR A 211 22.83 -24.46 -15.33
C THR A 211 22.04 -25.09 -14.18
N PHE A 212 22.70 -25.72 -13.21
CA PHE A 212 22.07 -26.26 -12.00
C PHE A 212 22.18 -25.32 -10.79
N CYS A 213 22.87 -24.19 -10.93
CA CYS A 213 23.07 -23.26 -9.84
C CYS A 213 21.80 -22.47 -9.54
N SER A 214 21.52 -22.28 -8.25
CA SER A 214 20.46 -21.39 -7.80
C SER A 214 20.78 -19.92 -8.11
N ALA A 215 19.75 -19.07 -8.15
CA ALA A 215 19.92 -17.64 -8.38
C ALA A 215 20.90 -16.94 -7.41
N PRO A 216 20.89 -17.21 -6.08
CA PRO A 216 21.94 -16.70 -5.18
C PRO A 216 23.36 -17.10 -5.58
N THR A 217 23.54 -18.33 -6.06
CA THR A 217 24.85 -18.85 -6.48
C THR A 217 25.31 -18.17 -7.76
N LEU A 218 24.42 -18.09 -8.76
CA LEU A 218 24.69 -17.39 -10.02
C LEU A 218 25.02 -15.91 -9.78
N TYR A 219 24.25 -15.22 -8.94
CA TYR A 219 24.51 -13.83 -8.57
C TYR A 219 25.87 -13.63 -7.89
N ARG A 220 26.27 -14.55 -6.99
CA ARG A 220 27.61 -14.53 -6.38
C ARG A 220 28.70 -14.70 -7.44
N ILE A 221 28.56 -15.67 -8.34
CA ILE A 221 29.53 -15.93 -9.42
C ILE A 221 29.65 -14.71 -10.34
N MET A 222 28.54 -14.07 -10.70
CA MET A 222 28.53 -12.81 -11.47
C MET A 222 29.42 -11.74 -10.84
N ARG A 223 29.48 -11.68 -9.51
CA ARG A 223 30.25 -10.68 -8.77
C ARG A 223 31.69 -11.09 -8.51
N THR A 224 31.95 -12.38 -8.24
CA THR A 224 33.26 -12.84 -7.75
C THR A 224 34.15 -13.45 -8.83
N SER A 225 33.61 -13.91 -9.96
CA SER A 225 34.39 -14.55 -11.03
C SER A 225 34.27 -13.76 -12.32
N SER A 226 35.35 -13.11 -12.77
CA SER A 226 35.39 -12.43 -14.07
C SER A 226 35.20 -13.39 -15.24
N MET A 227 35.76 -14.60 -15.15
CA MET A 227 35.72 -15.62 -16.19
C MET A 227 34.29 -16.13 -16.45
N LEU A 228 33.51 -16.35 -15.39
CA LEU A 228 32.17 -16.95 -15.47
C LEU A 228 31.05 -15.91 -15.44
N ARG A 229 31.39 -14.62 -15.23
CA ARG A 229 30.41 -13.55 -15.03
C ARG A 229 29.36 -13.49 -16.13
N ILE A 230 29.79 -13.57 -17.38
CA ILE A 230 28.90 -13.42 -18.54
C ILE A 230 27.92 -14.58 -18.61
N GLU A 231 28.40 -15.82 -18.44
CA GLU A 231 27.57 -17.02 -18.54
C GLU A 231 26.63 -17.16 -17.34
N ALA A 232 27.11 -16.85 -16.13
CA ALA A 232 26.26 -16.79 -14.95
C ALA A 232 25.17 -15.71 -15.08
N ALA A 233 25.49 -14.55 -15.65
CA ALA A 233 24.51 -13.50 -15.90
C ALA A 233 23.44 -13.94 -16.89
N LYS A 234 23.80 -14.60 -18.00
CA LYS A 234 22.83 -15.12 -18.98
C LYS A 234 21.82 -16.04 -18.29
N LEU A 235 22.29 -16.96 -17.46
CA LEU A 235 21.44 -17.92 -16.74
C LEU A 235 20.59 -17.23 -15.66
N PHE A 236 21.18 -16.31 -14.89
CA PHE A 236 20.47 -15.58 -13.84
C PHE A 236 19.28 -14.79 -14.37
N TRP A 237 19.48 -14.06 -15.47
CA TRP A 237 18.43 -13.23 -16.07
C TRP A 237 17.42 -14.02 -16.91
N ALA A 238 17.76 -15.23 -17.35
CA ALA A 238 16.90 -16.08 -18.18
C ALA A 238 16.07 -17.09 -17.36
N ASP A 239 16.05 -17.00 -16.02
CA ASP A 239 15.21 -17.84 -15.19
C ASP A 239 13.73 -17.61 -15.50
N GLN A 240 13.09 -18.61 -16.12
CA GLN A 240 11.70 -18.57 -16.60
C GLN A 240 10.67 -18.37 -15.48
N ASN A 241 11.05 -18.68 -14.24
CA ASN A 241 10.16 -18.60 -13.08
C ASN A 241 10.32 -17.28 -12.32
N THR A 242 11.21 -16.40 -12.75
CA THR A 242 11.54 -15.15 -12.04
C THR A 242 11.13 -13.96 -12.88
N TYR A 243 10.24 -13.13 -12.33
CA TYR A 243 9.72 -11.93 -12.99
C TYR A 243 9.99 -10.71 -12.13
N TYR A 244 10.47 -9.64 -12.75
CA TYR A 244 10.76 -8.39 -12.06
C TYR A 244 9.58 -7.44 -12.20
N LEU A 245 9.05 -6.99 -11.06
CA LEU A 245 7.85 -6.18 -11.00
C LEU A 245 8.11 -4.72 -11.38
N ILE A 246 7.24 -4.17 -12.22
CA ILE A 246 7.04 -2.74 -12.43
C ILE A 246 5.55 -2.41 -12.47
N GLU A 247 5.22 -1.13 -12.34
CA GLU A 247 3.85 -0.65 -12.37
C GLU A 247 3.50 -0.11 -13.76
N ALA A 248 2.31 -0.43 -14.27
CA ALA A 248 1.87 0.03 -15.59
C ALA A 248 1.77 1.56 -15.67
N TYR A 249 1.32 2.22 -14.59
CA TYR A 249 1.16 3.68 -14.57
C TYR A 249 2.48 4.42 -14.82
N TRP A 250 3.62 3.86 -14.39
CA TRP A 250 4.94 4.43 -14.62
C TRP A 250 5.29 4.46 -16.12
N LEU A 251 4.97 3.39 -16.85
CA LEU A 251 5.18 3.31 -18.30
C LEU A 251 4.26 4.27 -19.07
N PHE A 252 3.00 4.42 -18.65
CA PHE A 252 2.10 5.45 -19.21
C PHE A 252 2.58 6.87 -18.91
N GLY A 253 3.33 7.07 -17.83
CA GLY A 253 4.00 8.30 -17.49
C GLY A 253 5.31 8.55 -18.24
N GLY A 254 5.61 7.80 -19.31
CA GLY A 254 6.85 7.96 -20.09
C GLY A 254 8.06 7.23 -19.50
N GLY A 255 7.87 6.45 -18.44
CA GLY A 255 8.91 5.64 -17.83
C GLY A 255 10.08 6.47 -17.32
N HIS A 256 9.86 7.70 -16.86
CA HIS A 256 10.92 8.59 -16.40
C HIS A 256 11.49 8.13 -15.05
N SER A 257 12.79 8.38 -14.82
CA SER A 257 13.50 7.93 -13.61
C SER A 257 12.93 8.57 -12.34
N GLY A 258 12.46 9.82 -12.41
CA GLY A 258 11.84 10.51 -11.28
C GLY A 258 10.55 9.88 -10.77
N TYR A 259 9.84 9.12 -11.60
CA TYR A 259 8.55 8.50 -11.25
C TYR A 259 8.67 7.05 -10.80
N THR A 260 9.88 6.58 -10.49
CA THR A 260 10.10 5.26 -9.89
C THR A 260 11.23 5.31 -8.87
N CYS A 261 11.11 4.48 -7.82
CA CYS A 261 12.16 4.28 -6.84
C CYS A 261 13.22 3.27 -7.31
N TYR A 262 13.00 2.58 -8.43
CA TYR A 262 13.83 1.47 -8.89
C TYR A 262 15.06 1.90 -9.68
N ASP A 263 16.10 1.06 -9.65
CA ASP A 263 17.33 1.27 -10.42
C ASP A 263 17.13 0.95 -11.91
N LEU A 264 17.11 1.99 -12.76
CA LEU A 264 16.96 1.82 -14.21
C LEU A 264 18.14 1.09 -14.86
N SER A 265 19.35 1.19 -14.27
CA SER A 265 20.51 0.48 -14.81
C SER A 265 20.36 -1.04 -14.63
N PHE A 266 19.67 -1.45 -13.56
CA PHE A 266 19.30 -2.85 -13.33
C PHE A 266 18.30 -3.35 -14.38
N MET A 267 17.28 -2.53 -14.69
CA MET A 267 16.21 -2.87 -15.65
C MET A 267 16.74 -3.23 -17.04
N ALA A 268 17.83 -2.61 -17.47
CA ALA A 268 18.45 -2.85 -18.77
C ALA A 268 18.89 -4.32 -18.99
N TYR A 269 19.04 -5.11 -17.92
CA TYR A 269 19.45 -6.51 -17.97
C TYR A 269 18.30 -7.51 -17.85
N VAL A 270 17.13 -7.06 -17.40
CA VAL A 270 15.98 -7.91 -17.11
C VAL A 270 15.41 -8.49 -18.41
N GLN A 271 15.17 -9.81 -18.43
CA GLN A 271 14.54 -10.50 -19.57
C GLN A 271 13.05 -10.81 -19.33
N ASN A 272 12.66 -11.04 -18.07
CA ASN A 272 11.30 -11.42 -17.69
C ASN A 272 10.70 -10.33 -16.80
N VAL A 273 9.69 -9.63 -17.29
CA VAL A 273 9.07 -8.51 -16.59
C VAL A 273 7.64 -8.84 -16.24
N GLU A 274 7.24 -8.49 -15.03
CA GLU A 274 5.84 -8.47 -14.63
C GLU A 274 5.39 -7.01 -14.53
N ILE A 275 4.28 -6.71 -15.18
CA ILE A 275 3.68 -5.37 -15.16
C ILE A 275 2.40 -5.46 -14.32
N GLU A 276 2.38 -4.77 -13.18
CA GLU A 276 1.15 -4.58 -12.40
C GLU A 276 0.22 -3.62 -13.12
N TYR A 277 -0.92 -4.15 -13.57
CA TYR A 277 -1.93 -3.46 -14.34
C TYR A 277 -3.13 -3.17 -13.47
N ASP A 278 -3.19 -1.95 -12.94
CA ASP A 278 -4.26 -1.47 -12.06
C ASP A 278 -5.40 -0.79 -12.83
N VAL A 279 -6.42 -0.35 -12.09
CA VAL A 279 -7.59 0.36 -12.65
C VAL A 279 -7.19 1.69 -13.30
N ILE A 280 -6.19 2.38 -12.74
CA ILE A 280 -5.73 3.68 -13.24
C ILE A 280 -5.08 3.53 -14.62
N ALA A 281 -4.28 2.47 -14.80
CA ALA A 281 -3.68 2.09 -16.06
C ALA A 281 -4.73 1.73 -17.10
N GLU A 282 -5.82 1.07 -16.69
CA GLU A 282 -6.93 0.79 -17.60
C GLU A 282 -7.62 2.07 -18.09
N ASP A 283 -7.86 3.03 -17.20
CA ASP A 283 -8.45 4.33 -17.54
C ASP A 283 -7.56 5.17 -18.48
N LYS A 284 -6.26 4.87 -18.58
CA LYS A 284 -5.37 5.52 -19.57
C LYS A 284 -5.57 5.01 -20.98
N ILE A 285 -5.95 3.75 -21.15
CA ILE A 285 -6.19 3.14 -22.48
C ILE A 285 -7.64 3.37 -22.89
N GLY A 286 -8.59 3.17 -21.97
CA GLY A 286 -10.02 3.29 -22.25
C GLY A 286 -10.71 4.12 -21.19
N PRO A 287 -10.58 5.46 -21.21
CA PRO A 287 -11.41 6.30 -20.36
C PRO A 287 -12.89 6.09 -20.72
N VAL A 288 -13.73 6.02 -19.69
CA VAL A 288 -15.19 6.01 -19.86
C VAL A 288 -15.67 7.47 -19.85
N ARG A 289 -16.29 7.91 -20.95
CA ARG A 289 -16.88 9.24 -21.09
C ARG A 289 -18.33 9.08 -21.52
N ASP A 290 -19.25 9.66 -20.76
CA ASP A 290 -20.70 9.58 -21.04
C ASP A 290 -21.17 8.13 -21.26
N ASP A 291 -20.71 7.21 -20.40
CA ASP A 291 -20.96 5.76 -20.46
C ASP A 291 -20.44 5.05 -21.73
N VAL A 292 -19.64 5.73 -22.54
CA VAL A 292 -18.96 5.17 -23.72
C VAL A 292 -17.49 4.92 -23.41
N LEU A 293 -17.01 3.73 -23.76
CA LEU A 293 -15.60 3.37 -23.65
C LEU A 293 -14.83 3.80 -24.91
N GLU A 294 -13.91 4.75 -24.77
CA GLU A 294 -13.07 5.24 -25.87
C GLU A 294 -11.70 4.56 -25.86
N ILE A 295 -11.46 3.57 -26.72
CA ILE A 295 -10.17 2.86 -26.77
C ILE A 295 -9.11 3.69 -27.51
N ASP A 296 -7.99 3.99 -26.84
CA ASP A 296 -6.83 4.70 -27.38
C ASP A 296 -5.65 3.74 -27.68
N TYR A 297 -5.57 3.30 -28.93
CA TYR A 297 -4.47 2.44 -29.41
C TYR A 297 -3.10 3.15 -29.42
N GLU A 298 -3.06 4.47 -29.57
CA GLU A 298 -1.78 5.20 -29.60
C GLU A 298 -1.16 5.24 -28.20
N LYS A 299 -1.98 5.37 -27.13
CA LYS A 299 -1.50 5.22 -25.75
C LYS A 299 -0.90 3.85 -25.48
N ALA A 300 -1.51 2.80 -25.99
CA ALA A 300 -0.97 1.45 -25.85
C ALA A 300 0.36 1.28 -26.63
N ARG A 301 0.51 1.89 -27.81
CA ARG A 301 1.79 1.90 -28.56
C ARG A 301 2.88 2.70 -27.85
N ASP A 302 2.55 3.87 -27.32
CA ASP A 302 3.48 4.71 -26.55
C ASP A 302 3.97 3.99 -25.29
N PHE A 303 3.07 3.25 -24.62
CA PHE A 303 3.42 2.37 -23.51
C PHE A 303 4.51 1.36 -23.92
N TRP A 304 4.34 0.63 -25.02
CA TRP A 304 5.33 -0.37 -25.45
C TRP A 304 6.63 0.23 -25.97
N LYS A 305 6.56 1.40 -26.61
CA LYS A 305 7.74 2.17 -27.00
C LYS A 305 8.57 2.55 -25.77
N THR A 306 7.90 3.03 -24.72
CA THR A 306 8.52 3.34 -23.43
C THR A 306 9.11 2.08 -22.80
N PHE A 307 8.34 0.99 -22.77
CA PHE A 307 8.77 -0.29 -22.24
C PHE A 307 10.06 -0.79 -22.92
N LYS A 308 10.10 -0.86 -24.25
CA LYS A 308 11.30 -1.29 -25.00
C LYS A 308 12.51 -0.41 -24.74
N THR A 309 12.30 0.87 -24.51
CA THR A 309 13.39 1.81 -24.19
C THR A 309 14.00 1.49 -22.81
N ARG A 310 13.17 1.10 -21.83
CA ARG A 310 13.62 0.78 -20.47
C ARG A 310 14.09 -0.66 -20.28
N PHE A 311 13.52 -1.58 -21.06
CA PHE A 311 13.81 -3.01 -21.01
C PHE A 311 14.27 -3.52 -22.39
N PRO A 312 15.43 -3.07 -22.88
CA PRO A 312 15.93 -3.46 -24.21
C PRO A 312 16.22 -4.95 -24.35
N ARG A 313 16.27 -5.70 -23.24
CA ARG A 313 16.53 -7.16 -23.21
C ARG A 313 15.32 -7.98 -22.79
N ALA A 314 14.17 -7.36 -22.56
CA ALA A 314 12.95 -8.09 -22.24
C ALA A 314 12.59 -9.03 -23.40
N LYS A 315 12.28 -10.28 -23.04
CA LYS A 315 11.80 -11.33 -23.94
C LYS A 315 10.41 -11.77 -23.56
N THR A 316 10.10 -11.77 -22.27
CA THR A 316 8.83 -12.24 -21.76
C THR A 316 8.22 -11.22 -20.83
N VAL A 317 6.94 -10.91 -21.05
CA VAL A 317 6.18 -9.95 -20.26
C VAL A 317 4.88 -10.58 -19.79
N VAL A 318 4.61 -10.48 -18.50
CA VAL A 318 3.31 -10.85 -17.92
C VAL A 318 2.62 -9.58 -17.46
N VAL A 319 1.50 -9.25 -18.07
CA VAL A 319 0.64 -8.14 -17.62
C VAL A 319 -0.32 -8.69 -16.57
N ASN A 320 -0.08 -8.33 -15.31
CA ASN A 320 -0.78 -8.83 -14.14
C ASN A 320 -1.97 -7.91 -13.81
N GLN A 321 -3.19 -8.38 -14.09
CA GLN A 321 -4.44 -7.77 -13.64
C GLN A 321 -4.99 -8.57 -12.46
N ASN A 322 -4.70 -8.13 -11.24
CA ASN A 322 -5.06 -8.82 -9.99
C ASN A 322 -6.42 -8.42 -9.40
N TRP A 323 -7.28 -7.80 -10.22
CA TRP A 323 -8.58 -7.27 -9.83
C TRP A 323 -9.64 -7.61 -10.89
N GLU A 324 -10.92 -7.56 -10.51
CA GLU A 324 -12.04 -7.84 -11.43
C GLU A 324 -12.32 -6.66 -12.35
N SER A 325 -12.16 -6.87 -13.66
CA SER A 325 -12.59 -5.89 -14.67
C SER A 325 -14.06 -5.52 -14.49
N VAL A 326 -14.37 -4.23 -14.54
CA VAL A 326 -15.76 -3.75 -14.52
C VAL A 326 -16.48 -4.26 -15.76
N SER A 327 -17.71 -4.77 -15.61
CA SER A 327 -18.48 -5.41 -16.68
C SER A 327 -18.71 -4.52 -17.92
N ILE A 328 -18.74 -3.19 -17.76
CA ILE A 328 -18.84 -2.24 -18.89
C ILE A 328 -17.66 -2.38 -19.87
N ARG A 329 -16.53 -2.91 -19.39
CA ARG A 329 -15.29 -3.10 -20.15
C ARG A 329 -15.17 -4.52 -20.73
N GLN A 330 -16.20 -5.34 -20.58
CA GLN A 330 -16.34 -6.63 -21.23
C GLN A 330 -17.40 -6.48 -22.33
N GLN A 331 -16.95 -6.26 -23.56
CA GLN A 331 -17.83 -6.04 -24.71
C GLN A 331 -18.55 -7.32 -25.14
N ASP A 332 -17.88 -8.47 -24.97
CA ASP A 332 -18.38 -9.79 -25.27
C ASP A 332 -18.30 -10.65 -24.00
N ASP A 333 -19.42 -11.26 -23.60
CA ASP A 333 -19.52 -12.12 -22.40
C ASP A 333 -18.56 -13.33 -22.45
N ASP A 334 -17.97 -13.63 -23.61
CA ASP A 334 -17.11 -14.78 -23.86
C ASP A 334 -15.60 -14.49 -23.74
N GLU A 335 -15.17 -13.22 -23.66
CA GLU A 335 -13.73 -12.89 -23.59
C GLU A 335 -13.21 -12.84 -22.14
N PRO A 336 -12.16 -13.62 -21.79
CA PRO A 336 -11.65 -13.69 -20.42
C PRO A 336 -10.77 -12.51 -20.01
N VAL A 337 -10.46 -11.59 -20.94
CA VAL A 337 -9.53 -10.47 -20.75
C VAL A 337 -10.26 -9.17 -21.08
N ALA A 338 -10.09 -8.16 -20.23
CA ALA A 338 -10.71 -6.84 -20.45
C ALA A 338 -10.25 -6.21 -21.77
N CYS A 339 -11.13 -5.47 -22.45
CA CYS A 339 -10.84 -4.95 -23.79
C CYS A 339 -9.61 -4.03 -23.83
N CYS A 340 -9.40 -3.20 -22.80
CA CYS A 340 -8.23 -2.33 -22.69
C CYS A 340 -6.93 -3.12 -22.56
N LEU A 341 -6.95 -4.20 -21.77
CA LEU A 341 -5.81 -5.11 -21.63
C LEU A 341 -5.57 -5.91 -22.91
N LYS A 342 -6.63 -6.32 -23.62
CA LYS A 342 -6.52 -6.93 -24.95
C LYS A 342 -5.80 -6.02 -25.94
N VAL A 343 -6.23 -4.76 -26.04
CA VAL A 343 -5.60 -3.76 -26.90
C VAL A 343 -4.12 -3.60 -26.54
N LEU A 344 -3.80 -3.51 -25.25
CA LEU A 344 -2.41 -3.46 -24.79
C LEU A 344 -1.61 -4.68 -25.27
N ILE A 345 -2.17 -5.88 -25.22
CA ILE A 345 -1.48 -7.11 -25.64
C ILE A 345 -1.36 -7.19 -27.17
N GLU A 346 -2.37 -6.77 -27.92
CA GLU A 346 -2.39 -6.76 -29.38
C GLU A 346 -1.32 -5.85 -29.99
N VAL A 347 -1.06 -4.70 -29.37
CA VAL A 347 -0.03 -3.76 -29.85
C VAL A 347 1.38 -4.08 -29.34
N CYS A 348 1.55 -5.20 -28.62
CA CYS A 348 2.85 -5.60 -28.12
C CYS A 348 3.82 -5.90 -29.28
N PRO A 349 5.09 -5.44 -29.22
CA PRO A 349 6.11 -5.77 -30.21
C PRO A 349 6.27 -7.28 -30.39
N VAL A 350 6.38 -7.73 -31.65
CA VAL A 350 6.42 -9.15 -32.01
C VAL A 350 7.62 -9.92 -31.45
N GLU A 351 8.65 -9.23 -30.99
CA GLU A 351 9.84 -9.83 -30.38
C GLU A 351 9.65 -10.18 -28.89
N ILE A 352 8.53 -9.77 -28.29
CA ILE A 352 8.23 -9.97 -26.87
C ILE A 352 7.08 -10.97 -26.75
N ASP A 353 7.32 -12.05 -26.01
CA ASP A 353 6.27 -12.98 -25.60
C ASP A 353 5.45 -12.33 -24.48
N VAL A 354 4.24 -11.89 -24.81
CA VAL A 354 3.33 -11.24 -23.85
C VAL A 354 2.20 -12.18 -23.42
N PHE A 355 1.91 -12.14 -22.11
CA PHE A 355 0.85 -12.92 -21.48
C PHE A 355 -0.03 -12.03 -20.61
N ALA A 356 -1.34 -12.31 -20.59
CA ALA A 356 -2.28 -11.72 -19.63
C ALA A 356 -2.40 -12.64 -18.42
N PHE A 357 -2.10 -12.16 -17.21
CA PHE A 357 -2.35 -12.89 -15.98
C PHE A 357 -3.53 -12.25 -15.25
N VAL A 358 -4.70 -12.83 -15.45
CA VAL A 358 -5.98 -12.23 -15.09
C VAL A 358 -6.74 -13.07 -14.08
N LEU A 359 -7.59 -12.40 -13.31
CA LEU A 359 -8.50 -13.02 -12.38
C LEU A 359 -9.81 -13.37 -13.10
N VAL A 360 -10.17 -14.64 -13.17
CA VAL A 360 -11.39 -15.12 -13.84
C VAL A 360 -12.28 -15.89 -12.88
N GLU A 361 -13.60 -15.75 -13.04
CA GLU A 361 -14.57 -16.60 -12.35
C GLU A 361 -14.86 -17.83 -13.22
N VAL A 362 -14.69 -19.02 -12.64
CA VAL A 362 -14.98 -20.31 -13.28
C VAL A 362 -16.39 -20.73 -12.89
N GLY A 363 -17.26 -20.97 -13.88
CA GLY A 363 -18.56 -21.62 -13.66
C GLY A 363 -19.78 -20.70 -13.62
N SER A 364 -19.64 -19.39 -13.82
CA SER A 364 -20.78 -18.50 -14.07
C SER A 364 -21.24 -18.65 -15.52
N GLY A 365 -21.88 -19.77 -15.87
CA GLY A 365 -22.35 -20.01 -17.23
C GLY A 365 -23.32 -18.93 -17.69
N GLY A 366 -22.81 -17.91 -18.41
CA GLY A 366 -23.48 -16.88 -19.23
C GLY A 366 -24.68 -16.10 -18.66
N CYS A 367 -25.19 -16.45 -17.48
CA CYS A 367 -26.47 -15.96 -16.99
C CYS A 367 -26.22 -14.95 -15.87
N LYS A 368 -26.82 -13.76 -16.00
CA LYS A 368 -26.76 -12.63 -15.06
C LYS A 368 -26.71 -13.12 -13.61
N ARG A 369 -25.59 -12.86 -12.92
CA ARG A 369 -25.35 -13.30 -11.53
C ARG A 369 -26.50 -12.88 -10.62
N THR A 370 -27.32 -13.84 -10.19
CA THR A 370 -28.30 -13.62 -9.10
C THR A 370 -27.70 -13.97 -7.74
N ALA A 371 -26.68 -14.82 -7.69
CA ALA A 371 -25.96 -15.20 -6.49
C ALA A 371 -24.69 -14.36 -6.29
N LEU A 372 -24.29 -14.19 -5.03
CA LEU A 372 -23.00 -13.61 -4.68
C LEU A 372 -21.86 -14.54 -5.15
N PRO A 373 -20.77 -14.00 -5.71
CA PRO A 373 -19.61 -14.81 -6.11
C PRO A 373 -19.07 -15.60 -4.92
N VAL A 374 -18.82 -16.89 -5.11
CA VAL A 374 -18.16 -17.74 -4.12
C VAL A 374 -16.66 -17.69 -4.40
N ALA A 375 -15.84 -17.52 -3.37
CA ALA A 375 -14.39 -17.40 -3.50
C ALA A 375 -13.75 -18.55 -4.30
N ASN A 376 -14.27 -19.77 -4.14
CA ASN A 376 -13.83 -20.98 -4.86
C ASN A 376 -14.00 -20.92 -6.39
N ASN A 377 -14.81 -20.00 -6.90
CA ASN A 377 -14.98 -19.85 -8.35
C ASN A 377 -13.83 -19.01 -8.95
N TRP A 378 -13.13 -18.21 -8.15
CA TRP A 378 -12.12 -17.29 -8.67
C TRP A 378 -10.76 -17.97 -8.84
N HIS A 379 -10.21 -17.84 -10.03
CA HIS A 379 -8.95 -18.43 -10.41
C HIS A 379 -8.06 -17.41 -11.11
N ARG A 380 -6.75 -17.55 -10.89
CA ARG A 380 -5.74 -16.81 -11.65
C ARG A 380 -5.38 -17.62 -12.87
N VAL A 381 -5.53 -17.03 -14.05
CA VAL A 381 -5.28 -17.73 -15.31
C VAL A 381 -4.36 -16.91 -16.18
N LEU A 382 -3.36 -17.60 -16.74
CA LEU A 382 -2.45 -17.04 -17.73
C LEU A 382 -3.01 -17.29 -19.13
N TYR A 383 -3.21 -16.23 -19.89
CA TYR A 383 -3.68 -16.26 -21.27
C TYR A 383 -2.62 -15.74 -22.22
N GLN A 384 -2.58 -16.32 -23.41
CA GLN A 384 -1.79 -15.85 -24.53
C GLN A 384 -2.72 -15.54 -25.70
N LEU A 385 -2.52 -14.38 -26.33
CA LEU A 385 -3.25 -14.02 -27.54
C LEU A 385 -2.74 -14.87 -28.71
N THR A 386 -3.66 -15.51 -29.43
CA THR A 386 -3.33 -16.31 -30.62
C THR A 386 -3.27 -15.45 -31.87
N LYS A 387 -2.62 -15.93 -32.93
CA LYS A 387 -2.56 -15.23 -34.23
C LYS A 387 -3.93 -14.95 -34.86
N GLY A 388 -4.97 -15.68 -34.44
CA GLY A 388 -6.35 -15.48 -34.90
C GLY A 388 -7.16 -14.49 -34.06
N GLY A 389 -6.54 -13.79 -33.11
CA GLY A 389 -7.21 -12.85 -32.20
C GLY A 389 -7.95 -13.49 -31.03
N GLY A 390 -7.98 -14.82 -30.94
CA GLY A 390 -8.57 -15.55 -29.81
C GLY A 390 -7.60 -15.73 -28.64
N TRP A 391 -8.13 -16.01 -27.45
CA TRP A 391 -7.34 -16.28 -26.25
C TRP A 391 -7.07 -17.77 -26.04
N LYS A 392 -5.80 -18.14 -25.83
CA LYS A 392 -5.40 -19.48 -25.42
C LYS A 392 -5.02 -19.46 -23.95
N LYS A 393 -5.71 -20.25 -23.13
CA LYS A 393 -5.27 -20.53 -21.77
C LYS A 393 -3.93 -21.27 -21.82
N VAL A 394 -2.91 -20.70 -21.20
CA VAL A 394 -1.61 -21.35 -21.03
C VAL A 394 -1.74 -22.31 -19.85
N THR A 395 -1.40 -23.58 -20.07
CA THR A 395 -1.54 -24.61 -19.03
C THR A 395 -0.74 -24.18 -17.79
N THR A 396 -1.43 -24.04 -16.67
CA THR A 396 -0.86 -23.51 -15.42
C THR A 396 0.04 -24.51 -14.71
N SER A 397 0.07 -25.78 -15.11
CA SER A 397 0.80 -26.87 -14.46
C SER A 397 2.34 -26.77 -14.51
N GLY A 398 2.88 -25.60 -14.88
CA GLY A 398 4.31 -25.28 -14.79
C GLY A 398 4.59 -23.79 -14.63
N PHE A 399 3.55 -22.96 -14.42
CA PHE A 399 3.73 -21.52 -14.20
C PHE A 399 3.97 -21.25 -12.71
N GLU A 400 5.16 -21.62 -12.23
CA GLU A 400 5.63 -21.24 -10.90
C GLU A 400 6.31 -19.87 -10.98
N ARG A 401 5.56 -18.83 -10.62
CA ARG A 401 6.05 -17.45 -10.72
C ARG A 401 6.58 -16.94 -9.38
N LYS A 402 7.78 -16.37 -9.40
CA LYS A 402 8.33 -15.53 -8.33
C LYS A 402 8.32 -14.08 -8.79
N THR A 403 7.62 -13.23 -8.05
CA THR A 403 7.57 -11.79 -8.32
C THR A 403 8.62 -11.07 -7.48
N ILE A 404 9.66 -10.60 -8.15
CA ILE A 404 10.81 -9.94 -7.51
C ILE A 404 10.65 -8.42 -7.59
N LEU A 405 10.75 -7.75 -6.44
CA LEU A 405 10.84 -6.29 -6.41
C LEU A 405 12.23 -5.87 -6.87
N ILE A 406 12.29 -4.98 -7.86
CA ILE A 406 13.55 -4.43 -8.40
C ILE A 406 14.29 -3.67 -7.28
N PRO A 407 15.63 -3.77 -7.19
CA PRO A 407 16.37 -3.02 -6.19
C PRO A 407 16.14 -1.51 -6.35
N PRO A 408 15.99 -0.78 -5.23
CA PRO A 408 15.84 0.67 -5.30
C PRO A 408 17.12 1.32 -5.81
N LYS A 409 16.97 2.46 -6.50
CA LYS A 409 18.08 3.34 -6.85
C LYS A 409 18.64 4.02 -5.59
N ARG A 410 19.77 4.71 -5.74
CA ARG A 410 20.32 5.50 -4.63
C ARG A 410 19.45 6.73 -4.39
N PHE A 411 19.02 6.89 -3.14
CA PHE A 411 18.29 8.06 -2.70
C PHE A 411 19.26 9.12 -2.19
N HIS A 412 19.36 10.24 -2.89
CA HIS A 412 20.16 11.40 -2.48
C HIS A 412 19.39 12.69 -2.70
N GLY A 413 19.83 13.77 -2.05
CA GLY A 413 19.17 15.08 -2.13
C GLY A 413 17.76 15.10 -1.52
N PRO A 414 17.09 16.26 -1.55
CA PRO A 414 15.77 16.42 -0.95
C PRO A 414 14.69 15.52 -1.59
N VAL A 415 14.73 15.35 -2.93
CA VAL A 415 13.78 14.46 -3.64
C VAL A 415 14.01 13.01 -3.22
N GLY A 416 15.27 12.58 -3.20
CA GLY A 416 15.61 11.22 -2.82
C GLY A 416 15.30 10.91 -1.35
N GLU A 417 15.54 11.84 -0.42
CA GLU A 417 15.22 11.63 0.99
C GLU A 417 13.72 11.40 1.22
N PHE A 418 12.87 12.16 0.52
CA PHE A 418 11.42 12.00 0.55
C PHE A 418 10.98 10.66 -0.04
N GLU A 419 11.45 10.32 -1.24
CA GLU A 419 11.09 9.06 -1.90
C GLU A 419 11.64 7.83 -1.18
N ALA A 420 12.77 7.95 -0.47
CA ALA A 420 13.28 6.91 0.42
C ALA A 420 12.30 6.61 1.56
N GLN A 421 11.67 7.64 2.14
CA GLN A 421 10.69 7.44 3.21
C GLN A 421 9.43 6.75 2.67
N LYS A 422 8.97 7.13 1.48
CA LYS A 422 7.83 6.47 0.83
C LYS A 422 8.14 4.98 0.58
N HIS A 423 9.23 4.69 -0.10
CA HIS A 423 9.64 3.31 -0.39
C HIS A 423 9.76 2.45 0.88
N GLU A 424 10.38 2.98 1.95
CA GLU A 424 10.50 2.27 3.21
C GLU A 424 9.14 2.06 3.89
N GLY A 425 8.26 3.05 3.81
CA GLY A 425 6.88 2.95 4.26
C GLY A 425 6.13 1.82 3.53
N SER A 426 6.14 1.81 2.20
CA SER A 426 5.48 0.78 1.40
C SER A 426 6.01 -0.62 1.76
N ARG A 427 7.34 -0.76 1.93
CA ARG A 427 7.98 -2.01 2.37
C ARG A 427 7.45 -2.52 3.71
N ILE A 428 7.38 -1.64 4.71
CA ILE A 428 6.86 -1.99 6.05
C ILE A 428 5.38 -2.39 5.95
N HIS A 429 4.61 -1.66 5.14
CA HIS A 429 3.18 -1.95 4.94
C HIS A 429 2.96 -3.35 4.33
N LEU A 430 3.71 -3.71 3.29
CA LEU A 430 3.65 -5.06 2.71
C LEU A 430 4.02 -6.15 3.71
N GLN A 431 4.95 -5.90 4.64
CA GLN A 431 5.28 -6.84 5.71
C GLN A 431 4.17 -6.95 6.77
N GLN A 432 3.51 -5.85 7.11
CA GLN A 432 2.36 -5.88 8.02
C GLN A 432 1.20 -6.69 7.45
N ILE A 433 0.93 -6.57 6.14
CA ILE A 433 -0.05 -7.40 5.44
C ILE A 433 0.38 -8.87 5.44
N GLY A 434 1.66 -9.14 5.12
CA GLY A 434 2.24 -10.48 5.16
C GLY A 434 2.13 -11.14 6.53
N LEU A 435 2.20 -10.38 7.62
CA LEU A 435 2.08 -10.93 8.98
C LEU A 435 0.71 -11.58 9.24
N GLY A 436 -0.36 -11.05 8.64
CA GLY A 436 -1.68 -11.67 8.73
C GLY A 436 -1.77 -13.02 8.00
N ALA A 437 -1.15 -13.13 6.82
CA ALA A 437 -1.02 -14.39 6.10
C ALA A 437 -0.19 -15.42 6.90
N LEU A 438 0.92 -14.99 7.49
CA LEU A 438 1.74 -15.86 8.35
C LEU A 438 0.96 -16.35 9.57
N ALA A 439 0.08 -15.55 10.15
CA ALA A 439 -0.75 -15.96 11.28
C ALA A 439 -1.73 -17.08 10.90
N ILE A 440 -2.35 -16.99 9.72
CA ILE A 440 -3.20 -18.05 9.17
C ILE A 440 -2.41 -19.35 9.06
N GLU A 441 -1.24 -19.31 8.40
CA GLU A 441 -0.38 -20.48 8.20
C GLU A 441 0.14 -21.06 9.52
N ALA A 442 0.55 -20.20 10.45
CA ALA A 442 1.10 -20.60 11.74
C ALA A 442 0.07 -21.35 12.60
N LEU A 443 -1.20 -20.95 12.55
CA LEU A 443 -2.26 -21.63 13.28
C LEU A 443 -2.51 -23.03 12.71
N ASP A 444 -2.56 -23.17 11.38
CA ASP A 444 -2.72 -24.47 10.72
C ASP A 444 -1.58 -25.43 11.10
N ARG A 445 -0.33 -24.94 11.00
CA ARG A 445 0.87 -25.68 11.39
C ARG A 445 0.84 -26.09 12.86
N TYR A 446 0.40 -25.20 13.75
CA TYR A 446 0.37 -25.50 15.19
C TYR A 446 -0.49 -26.71 15.53
N TYR A 447 -1.62 -26.88 14.84
CA TYR A 447 -2.54 -28.00 15.09
C TYR A 447 -2.20 -29.24 14.26
N PHE A 448 -1.69 -29.08 13.04
CA PHE A 448 -1.56 -30.19 12.09
C PHE A 448 -0.13 -30.57 11.67
N ASP A 449 0.92 -29.82 12.05
CA ASP A 449 2.34 -30.16 11.76
C ASP A 449 3.00 -31.03 12.86
N LYS A 450 2.17 -31.56 13.77
CA LYS A 450 2.59 -32.44 14.88
C LYS A 450 2.47 -33.92 14.49
N GLU A 451 3.11 -34.79 15.27
CA GLU A 451 2.97 -36.25 15.10
C GLU A 451 1.52 -36.73 15.28
N ASP A 452 0.78 -36.08 16.18
CA ASP A 452 -0.65 -36.33 16.42
C ASP A 452 -1.44 -35.05 16.12
N PRO A 453 -2.04 -34.94 14.92
CA PRO A 453 -2.79 -33.75 14.52
C PRO A 453 -4.07 -33.57 15.35
N GLU A 454 -4.30 -32.36 15.84
CA GLU A 454 -5.43 -32.03 16.72
C GLU A 454 -6.51 -31.24 15.95
N PRO A 455 -7.71 -31.79 15.73
CA PRO A 455 -8.83 -31.04 15.17
C PRO A 455 -9.24 -29.84 16.03
N PHE A 456 -9.70 -28.75 15.40
CA PHE A 456 -10.10 -27.54 16.13
C PHE A 456 -11.24 -26.78 15.43
N HIS A 457 -11.93 -25.91 16.18
CA HIS A 457 -12.93 -24.98 15.65
C HIS A 457 -12.29 -23.65 15.25
N CYS A 458 -12.89 -22.97 14.28
CA CYS A 458 -12.52 -21.61 13.91
C CYS A 458 -12.44 -20.70 15.15
N PRO A 459 -11.30 -20.03 15.40
CA PRO A 459 -11.14 -19.17 16.58
C PRO A 459 -11.81 -17.80 16.40
N VAL A 460 -12.39 -17.50 15.24
CA VAL A 460 -13.05 -16.22 14.97
C VAL A 460 -14.45 -16.23 15.58
N SER A 461 -14.74 -15.23 16.43
CA SER A 461 -16.03 -15.09 17.09
C SER A 461 -17.20 -15.11 16.10
N GLY A 462 -18.17 -15.99 16.36
CA GLY A 462 -19.36 -16.18 15.51
C GLY A 462 -19.15 -17.12 14.33
N CYS A 463 -18.04 -17.85 14.27
CA CYS A 463 -17.77 -18.84 13.23
C CYS A 463 -17.50 -20.21 13.88
N ASP A 464 -18.39 -21.19 13.66
CA ASP A 464 -18.33 -22.50 14.34
C ASP A 464 -17.74 -23.61 13.46
N VAL A 465 -17.14 -23.26 12.32
CA VAL A 465 -16.58 -24.24 11.37
C VAL A 465 -15.49 -25.08 12.05
N TYR A 466 -15.54 -26.40 11.83
CA TYR A 466 -14.63 -27.39 12.43
C TYR A 466 -13.67 -27.96 11.38
N PHE A 467 -12.40 -28.15 11.76
CA PHE A 467 -11.33 -28.62 10.88
C PHE A 467 -10.72 -29.91 11.39
N GLU A 468 -10.62 -30.91 10.52
CA GLU A 468 -10.07 -32.25 10.82
C GLU A 468 -8.74 -32.51 10.10
N LYS A 469 -8.37 -31.68 9.10
CA LYS A 469 -7.21 -31.90 8.25
C LYS A 469 -6.41 -30.62 8.04
N ALA A 470 -5.10 -30.79 7.91
CA ALA A 470 -4.16 -29.74 7.53
C ALA A 470 -4.63 -28.99 6.27
N GLY A 471 -4.55 -27.66 6.30
CA GLY A 471 -4.93 -26.79 5.18
C GLY A 471 -6.41 -26.41 5.14
N GLN A 472 -7.31 -27.12 5.84
CA GLN A 472 -8.73 -26.75 5.87
C GLN A 472 -8.96 -25.41 6.55
N TRP A 473 -8.24 -25.13 7.65
CA TRP A 473 -8.25 -23.83 8.30
C TRP A 473 -7.72 -22.76 7.36
N THR A 474 -6.57 -22.98 6.72
CA THR A 474 -5.98 -22.00 5.78
C THR A 474 -6.97 -21.62 4.68
N GLN A 475 -7.62 -22.62 4.07
CA GLN A 475 -8.64 -22.40 3.06
C GLN A 475 -9.82 -21.58 3.61
N HIS A 476 -10.39 -22.01 4.73
CA HIS A 476 -11.50 -21.31 5.35
C HIS A 476 -11.15 -19.88 5.77
N ALA A 477 -9.97 -19.65 6.35
CA ALA A 477 -9.54 -18.34 6.77
C ALA A 477 -9.43 -17.37 5.60
N ALA A 478 -8.86 -17.84 4.47
CA ALA A 478 -8.80 -17.06 3.25
C ALA A 478 -10.20 -16.76 2.67
N GLU A 479 -11.13 -17.71 2.74
CA GLU A 479 -12.47 -17.63 2.14
C GLU A 479 -13.57 -17.02 3.00
N ALA A 480 -13.39 -16.97 4.33
CA ALA A 480 -14.39 -16.49 5.29
C ALA A 480 -13.95 -15.25 6.09
N HIS A 481 -12.64 -15.00 6.24
CA HIS A 481 -12.11 -13.93 7.09
C HIS A 481 -11.18 -12.98 6.33
N SER A 482 -11.38 -11.66 6.51
CA SER A 482 -10.42 -10.70 5.95
C SER A 482 -9.11 -10.74 6.71
N ILE A 483 -7.97 -10.80 6.01
CA ILE A 483 -6.63 -10.76 6.63
C ILE A 483 -6.51 -9.56 7.57
N HIS A 484 -7.05 -8.41 7.14
CA HIS A 484 -7.05 -7.19 7.95
C HIS A 484 -7.79 -7.39 9.28
N SER A 485 -8.96 -8.04 9.26
CA SER A 485 -9.71 -8.35 10.49
C SER A 485 -8.91 -9.22 11.44
N LEU A 486 -8.20 -10.23 10.94
CA LEU A 486 -7.38 -11.14 11.76
C LEU A 486 -6.20 -10.41 12.42
N THR A 487 -5.59 -9.45 11.72
CA THR A 487 -4.48 -8.65 12.29
C THR A 487 -4.96 -7.58 13.28
N LYS A 488 -6.19 -7.08 13.12
CA LYS A 488 -6.73 -6.00 13.94
C LYS A 488 -7.08 -6.46 15.36
N SER A 489 -7.44 -7.73 15.53
CA SER A 489 -7.78 -8.33 16.83
C SER A 489 -6.55 -8.87 17.59
N GLY A 490 -5.38 -8.22 17.50
CA GLY A 490 -4.23 -8.53 18.38
C GLY A 490 -3.68 -9.97 18.31
N PHE A 491 -3.85 -10.65 17.17
CA PHE A 491 -3.53 -12.08 17.01
C PHE A 491 -4.14 -12.99 18.09
N ASP A 492 -5.27 -12.60 18.69
CA ASP A 492 -5.97 -13.37 19.72
C ASP A 492 -6.45 -14.75 19.25
N ILE A 493 -6.47 -14.97 17.93
CA ILE A 493 -6.76 -16.27 17.30
C ILE A 493 -5.63 -17.30 17.47
N LEU A 494 -4.42 -16.86 17.82
CA LEU A 494 -3.24 -17.72 17.94
C LEU A 494 -3.10 -18.27 19.37
N PRO A 495 -2.57 -19.49 19.53
CA PRO A 495 -2.12 -19.99 20.84
C PRO A 495 -1.13 -19.03 21.49
N THR A 496 -1.15 -18.93 22.82
CA THR A 496 -0.33 -17.99 23.60
C THR A 496 1.15 -18.02 23.23
N ALA A 497 1.71 -19.20 22.95
CA ALA A 497 3.11 -19.35 22.55
C ALA A 497 3.45 -18.64 21.23
N LEU A 498 2.52 -18.63 20.27
CA LEU A 498 2.67 -17.93 18.99
C LEU A 498 2.28 -16.46 19.10
N GLN A 499 1.25 -16.14 19.90
CA GLN A 499 0.74 -14.78 20.07
C GLN A 499 1.86 -13.80 20.46
N HIS A 500 2.70 -14.16 21.43
CA HIS A 500 3.82 -13.30 21.84
C HIS A 500 4.79 -13.00 20.69
N ILE A 501 5.14 -14.00 19.87
CA ILE A 501 6.08 -13.86 18.75
C ILE A 501 5.50 -12.93 17.68
N PHE A 502 4.22 -13.08 17.37
CA PHE A 502 3.53 -12.25 16.39
C PHE A 502 3.36 -10.80 16.88
N GLU A 503 3.00 -10.60 18.15
CA GLU A 503 2.90 -9.26 18.73
C GLU A 503 4.27 -8.58 18.83
N GLU A 504 5.34 -9.29 19.20
CA GLU A 504 6.70 -8.75 19.16
C GLU A 504 7.07 -8.28 17.75
N ARG A 505 6.77 -9.10 16.73
CA ARG A 505 7.05 -8.74 15.34
C ARG A 505 6.23 -7.55 14.86
N LYS A 506 4.93 -7.50 15.19
CA LYS A 506 4.05 -6.36 14.89
C LYS A 506 4.55 -5.08 15.53
N ASN A 507 4.86 -5.11 16.83
CA ASN A 507 5.43 -3.98 17.56
C ASN A 507 6.78 -3.52 16.98
N SER A 508 7.60 -4.45 16.45
CA SER A 508 8.80 -4.08 15.71
C SER A 508 8.49 -3.29 14.43
N LEU A 509 7.54 -3.77 13.62
CA LEU A 509 7.11 -3.10 12.39
C LEU A 509 6.45 -1.74 12.66
N GLU A 510 5.68 -1.63 13.74
CA GLU A 510 5.08 -0.36 14.18
C GLU A 510 6.17 0.65 14.58
N ARG A 511 7.19 0.24 15.34
CA ARG A 511 8.34 1.10 15.67
C ARG A 511 9.12 1.56 14.43
N GLU A 512 9.30 0.66 13.46
CA GLU A 512 9.89 1.01 12.15
C GLU A 512 9.03 2.05 11.41
N SER A 513 7.71 1.83 11.35
CA SER A 513 6.74 2.74 10.73
C SER A 513 6.74 4.11 11.39
N GLU A 514 6.73 4.17 12.72
CA GLU A 514 6.85 5.42 13.47
C GLU A 514 8.17 6.14 13.20
N ALA A 515 9.27 5.40 13.03
CA ALA A 515 10.57 5.99 12.70
C ALA A 515 10.55 6.66 11.32
N VAL A 516 9.93 6.03 10.32
CA VAL A 516 9.67 6.64 9.00
C VAL A 516 8.77 7.87 9.16
N GLY A 517 7.68 7.75 9.91
CA GLY A 517 6.76 8.85 10.19
C GLY A 517 7.42 10.06 10.87
N ARG A 518 8.38 9.84 11.78
CA ARG A 518 9.16 10.93 12.40
C ARG A 518 10.04 11.67 11.39
N LYS A 519 10.69 10.94 10.47
CA LYS A 519 11.49 11.56 9.39
C LYS A 519 10.60 12.35 8.45
N PHE A 520 9.45 11.79 8.08
CA PHE A 520 8.47 12.48 7.24
C PHE A 520 7.96 13.76 7.91
N ARG A 521 7.59 13.68 9.20
CA ARG A 521 7.14 14.83 9.99
C ARG A 521 8.20 15.92 10.08
N LYS A 522 9.49 15.56 10.13
CA LYS A 522 10.57 16.54 10.08
C LYS A 522 10.56 17.33 8.78
N ILE A 523 10.45 16.67 7.62
CA ILE A 523 10.35 17.33 6.31
C ILE A 523 9.13 18.26 6.27
N TYR A 524 7.98 17.77 6.74
CA TYR A 524 6.74 18.55 6.83
C TYR A 524 6.87 19.79 7.72
N ASN A 525 7.51 19.66 8.88
CA ASN A 525 7.74 20.78 9.80
C ASN A 525 8.73 21.79 9.20
N ASP A 526 9.78 21.33 8.52
CA ASP A 526 10.73 22.20 7.84
C ASP A 526 10.07 22.95 6.66
N TRP A 527 9.13 22.32 5.95
CA TRP A 527 8.32 22.96 4.91
C TRP A 527 7.36 24.02 5.45
N ASN A 528 6.77 23.76 6.62
CA ASN A 528 5.77 24.62 7.27
C ASN A 528 6.36 25.55 8.35
N GLU A 529 7.68 25.72 8.38
CA GLU A 529 8.36 26.60 9.34
C GLU A 529 7.93 28.06 9.17
N GLU A 530 7.65 28.73 10.30
CA GLU A 530 7.33 30.15 10.33
C GLU A 530 8.48 30.99 9.74
N GLY A 531 8.14 31.98 8.89
CA GLY A 531 9.12 32.77 8.15
C GLY A 531 9.61 32.14 6.84
N GLY A 532 9.30 30.86 6.58
CA GLY A 532 9.42 30.22 5.26
C GLY A 532 10.84 30.10 4.71
N LYS A 533 11.89 30.27 5.53
CA LYS A 533 13.28 30.17 5.08
C LYS A 533 13.59 28.74 4.65
N LYS A 534 13.32 27.75 5.50
CA LYS A 534 13.50 26.33 5.16
C LYS A 534 12.62 25.89 4.00
N ARG A 535 11.36 26.37 3.92
CA ARG A 535 10.49 26.15 2.76
C ARG A 535 11.17 26.55 1.45
N LYS A 536 11.71 27.78 1.38
CA LYS A 536 12.41 28.29 0.19
C LYS A 536 13.72 27.54 -0.10
N GLU A 537 14.40 27.03 0.93
CA GLU A 537 15.60 26.19 0.76
C GLU A 537 15.23 24.81 0.21
N LEU A 538 14.20 24.17 0.75
CA LEU A 538 13.66 22.89 0.28
C LEU A 538 13.15 23.02 -1.15
N GLU A 539 12.33 24.04 -1.45
CA GLU A 539 11.82 24.31 -2.79
C GLU A 539 12.97 24.47 -3.81
N ARG A 540 13.95 25.32 -3.52
CA ARG A 540 15.11 25.50 -4.42
C ARG A 540 15.91 24.21 -4.59
N GLY A 541 16.17 23.49 -3.50
CA GLY A 541 16.90 22.22 -3.55
C GLY A 541 16.16 21.14 -4.34
N TRP A 542 14.83 21.08 -4.18
CA TRP A 542 13.96 20.14 -4.87
C TRP A 542 13.92 20.42 -6.37
N ILE A 543 13.61 21.65 -6.77
CA ILE A 543 13.56 22.04 -8.18
C ILE A 543 14.93 21.88 -8.83
N TYR A 544 16.00 22.33 -8.17
CA TYR A 544 17.36 22.14 -8.65
C TYR A 544 17.67 20.67 -8.89
N GLN A 545 17.30 19.78 -7.96
CA GLN A 545 17.52 18.36 -8.13
C GLN A 545 16.72 17.80 -9.31
N LEU A 546 15.42 18.10 -9.43
CA LEU A 546 14.60 17.61 -10.55
C LEU A 546 15.14 18.06 -11.92
N GLU A 547 15.75 19.24 -12.00
CA GLU A 547 16.27 19.80 -13.24
C GLU A 547 17.68 19.33 -13.60
N ASN A 548 18.48 18.90 -12.62
CA ASN A 548 19.92 18.64 -12.82
C ASN A 548 20.34 17.20 -12.50
N ASP A 549 19.46 16.39 -11.91
CA ASP A 549 19.78 15.03 -11.48
C ASP A 549 19.10 13.98 -12.38
N GLU A 550 19.90 13.25 -13.16
CA GLU A 550 19.40 12.24 -14.09
C GLU A 550 18.62 11.12 -13.38
N ALA A 551 18.95 10.81 -12.11
CA ALA A 551 18.22 9.81 -11.33
C ALA A 551 16.79 10.24 -11.00
N TRP A 552 16.48 11.54 -11.08
CA TRP A 552 15.17 12.12 -10.79
C TRP A 552 14.54 12.88 -11.96
N TYR A 553 15.08 12.73 -13.17
CA TYR A 553 14.52 13.33 -14.37
C TYR A 553 13.07 12.88 -14.59
N THR A 554 12.17 13.85 -14.81
CA THR A 554 10.72 13.61 -14.94
C THR A 554 10.17 13.79 -16.35
N GLY A 555 11.01 14.15 -17.34
CA GLY A 555 10.54 14.50 -18.68
C GLY A 555 10.10 15.96 -18.85
N THR A 556 9.94 16.69 -17.74
CA THR A 556 9.43 18.07 -17.69
C THR A 556 10.33 18.96 -16.83
N LYS A 557 10.05 20.28 -16.80
CA LYS A 557 10.73 21.17 -15.86
C LYS A 557 10.37 20.82 -14.41
N GLY A 558 11.26 21.10 -13.46
CA GLY A 558 11.06 20.73 -12.06
C GLY A 558 9.73 21.23 -11.50
N THR A 559 9.36 22.48 -11.82
CA THR A 559 8.12 23.12 -11.34
C THR A 559 6.85 22.55 -11.98
N GLU A 560 6.97 21.89 -13.14
CA GLU A 560 5.87 21.27 -13.89
C GLU A 560 5.78 19.76 -13.62
N SER A 561 6.67 19.22 -12.79
CA SER A 561 6.70 17.79 -12.49
C SER A 561 5.54 17.40 -11.57
N LYS A 562 4.84 16.32 -11.91
CA LYS A 562 3.87 15.67 -11.00
C LYS A 562 4.48 15.26 -9.66
N LEU A 563 5.79 15.03 -9.61
CA LEU A 563 6.48 14.70 -8.37
C LEU A 563 6.56 15.92 -7.44
N TRP A 564 6.77 17.10 -8.00
CA TRP A 564 6.72 18.37 -7.28
C TRP A 564 5.29 18.70 -6.84
N GLU A 565 4.31 18.57 -7.75
CA GLU A 565 2.89 18.74 -7.45
C GLU A 565 2.50 17.86 -6.25
N TRP A 566 2.76 16.56 -6.33
CA TRP A 566 2.50 15.61 -5.26
C TRP A 566 3.16 16.00 -3.94
N PHE A 567 4.45 16.34 -3.97
CA PHE A 567 5.17 16.79 -2.78
C PHE A 567 4.48 18.01 -2.15
N THR A 568 4.15 19.04 -2.93
CA THR A 568 3.49 20.24 -2.39
C THR A 568 2.10 19.97 -1.86
N THR A 569 1.31 19.09 -2.50
CA THR A 569 -0.01 18.68 -2.02
C THR A 569 0.07 18.02 -0.66
N VAL A 570 1.01 17.09 -0.49
CA VAL A 570 1.20 16.35 0.75
C VAL A 570 1.75 17.23 1.88
N MET A 571 2.50 18.27 1.52
CA MET A 571 3.07 19.21 2.49
C MET A 571 2.11 20.34 2.89
N ASP A 572 0.96 20.45 2.23
CA ASP A 572 -0.09 21.42 2.57
C ASP A 572 -0.71 21.08 3.94
N PRO A 573 -0.76 22.02 4.91
CA PRO A 573 -1.38 21.77 6.21
C PRO A 573 -2.87 21.45 6.18
N THR A 574 -3.54 21.81 5.10
CA THR A 574 -4.95 21.46 4.87
C THR A 574 -5.12 20.05 4.34
N TRP A 575 -4.03 19.37 3.99
CA TRP A 575 -4.07 17.98 3.56
C TRP A 575 -4.37 17.07 4.76
N VAL A 576 -5.64 16.67 4.89
CA VAL A 576 -6.11 15.81 5.98
C VAL A 576 -5.90 14.31 5.66
N GLY A 577 -5.01 13.97 4.72
CA GLY A 577 -4.87 12.60 4.22
C GLY A 577 -6.17 12.08 3.58
N GLN A 578 -6.86 12.96 2.84
CA GLN A 578 -8.20 12.76 2.28
C GLN A 578 -8.36 11.56 1.40
#